data_AF-A0A1I5BT12-F1
#
_entry.id   AF-A0A1I5BT12-F1
#
_cell.length_a   1.000
_cell.length_b   1.000
_cell.length_c   1.000
_cell.angle_alpha   90.00
_cell.angle_beta   90.00
_cell.angle_gamma   90.00
#
_symmetry.space_group_name_H-M   'P 1'
#
loop_
_entity.id
_entity.type
_entity.pdbx_description
1 polymer ?
#
loop_
_entity_poly.entity_id
_entity_poly.type
_entity_poly.pdbx_seq_one_letter_code
_entity_poly.pdbx_strand_id
1 'polypeptide(L)'
;MKQNVFLFILCTFINVLIANFALVIMAADLSLIYPVLISSGIFLMCSAVFYRIHIHPGILGKWKLAGTAIGLSLSVLLLACILTSIATRMATDGIIIAGLKGIIPLFVFAIVFASPFWVISAVFNFVCLRFVKPKIN
;
A
#
# COMPACT_ATOMS: atom_id res chain seq x y z
N MET A 1 -9.94 12.90 18.86
CA MET A 1 -10.56 12.24 17.68
C MET A 1 -10.24 12.95 16.36
N LYS A 2 -10.55 14.26 16.18
CA LYS A 2 -10.37 14.95 14.88
C LYS A 2 -8.96 14.84 14.27
N GLN A 3 -7.91 14.96 15.09
CA GLN A 3 -6.52 14.83 14.63
C GLN A 3 -6.15 13.41 14.14
N ASN A 4 -6.64 12.36 14.81
CA ASN A 4 -6.37 10.97 14.43
C ASN A 4 -7.07 10.60 13.11
N VAL A 5 -8.29 11.11 12.91
CA VAL A 5 -9.04 10.94 11.65
C VAL A 5 -8.33 11.67 10.51
N PHE A 6 -7.85 12.88 10.74
CA PHE A 6 -7.08 13.62 9.74
C PHE A 6 -5.78 12.91 9.36
N LEU A 7 -5.00 12.43 10.35
CA LEU A 7 -3.78 11.65 10.09
C LEU A 7 -4.06 10.35 9.34
N PHE A 8 -5.18 9.67 9.66
CA PHE A 8 -5.61 8.49 8.93
C PHE A 8 -5.91 8.79 7.46
N ILE A 9 -6.70 9.83 7.19
CA ILE A 9 -7.04 10.23 5.82
C ILE A 9 -5.77 10.60 5.06
N LEU A 10 -4.89 11.41 5.65
CA LEU A 10 -3.64 11.83 5.03
C LEU A 10 -2.72 10.65 4.72
N CYS A 11 -2.52 9.75 5.68
CA CYS A 11 -1.68 8.57 5.52
C CYS A 11 -2.22 7.63 4.42
N THR A 12 -3.53 7.42 4.41
CA THR A 12 -4.19 6.59 3.40
C THR A 12 -4.08 7.23 2.02
N PHE A 13 -4.31 8.54 1.91
CA PHE A 13 -4.19 9.29 0.67
C PHE A 13 -2.77 9.21 0.09
N ILE A 14 -1.73 9.37 0.92
CA ILE A 14 -0.34 9.26 0.47
C ILE A 14 -0.01 7.84 -0.02
N ASN A 15 -0.46 6.79 0.68
CA ASN A 15 -0.25 5.41 0.22
C ASN A 15 -0.95 5.14 -1.11
N VAL A 16 -2.19 5.60 -1.26
CA VAL A 16 -2.95 5.50 -2.51
C VAL A 16 -2.24 6.25 -3.63
N LEU A 17 -1.75 7.47 -3.37
CA LEU A 17 -1.03 8.29 -4.35
C LEU A 17 0.24 7.59 -4.81
N ILE A 18 1.08 7.11 -3.88
CA ILE A 18 2.34 6.43 -4.20
C ILE A 18 2.08 5.16 -5.02
N ALA A 19 1.11 4.35 -4.61
CA ALA A 19 0.81 3.09 -5.30
C ALA A 19 0.24 3.32 -6.70
N ASN A 20 -0.67 4.28 -6.88
CA ASN A 20 -1.20 4.61 -8.20
C ASN A 20 -0.17 5.33 -9.08
N PHE A 21 0.73 6.13 -8.51
CA PHE A 21 1.82 6.75 -9.26
C PHE A 21 2.79 5.70 -9.80
N ALA A 22 3.16 4.72 -8.97
CA ALA A 22 3.93 3.56 -9.41
C ALA A 22 3.20 2.79 -10.52
N LEU A 23 1.87 2.66 -10.43
CA LEU A 23 1.06 2.01 -11.45
C LEU A 23 1.10 2.73 -12.80
N VAL A 24 0.89 4.05 -12.80
CA VAL A 24 0.87 4.87 -14.02
C VAL A 24 2.21 4.83 -14.74
N ILE A 25 3.32 4.79 -14.00
CA ILE A 25 4.66 4.64 -14.59
C ILE A 25 4.84 3.26 -15.26
N MET A 26 4.32 2.20 -14.64
CA MET A 26 4.52 0.82 -15.12
C MET A 26 3.49 0.40 -16.18
N ALA A 27 2.30 0.99 -16.17
CA ALA A 27 1.18 0.61 -17.01
C ALA A 27 0.26 1.81 -17.25
N ALA A 28 0.67 2.71 -18.15
CA ALA A 28 -0.06 3.94 -18.46
C ALA A 28 -1.44 3.72 -19.12
N ASP A 29 -1.61 2.61 -19.83
CA ASP A 29 -2.84 2.27 -20.58
C ASP A 29 -3.82 1.36 -19.82
N LEU A 30 -3.70 1.31 -18.49
CA LEU A 30 -4.49 0.41 -17.66
C LEU A 30 -5.93 0.92 -17.49
N SER A 31 -6.91 0.02 -17.62
CA SER A 31 -8.32 0.34 -17.33
C SER A 31 -8.49 0.86 -15.89
N LEU A 32 -9.37 1.86 -15.73
CA LEU A 32 -9.72 2.51 -14.46
C LEU A 32 -10.13 1.54 -13.33
N ILE A 33 -10.55 0.32 -13.68
CA ILE A 33 -10.93 -0.72 -12.72
C ILE A 33 -9.77 -1.07 -11.78
N TYR A 34 -8.54 -1.16 -12.28
CA TYR A 34 -7.37 -1.58 -11.48
C TYR A 34 -6.90 -0.52 -10.47
N PRO A 35 -6.73 0.78 -10.85
CA PRO A 35 -6.51 1.87 -9.89
C PRO A 35 -7.55 1.90 -8.76
N VAL A 36 -8.83 1.66 -9.08
CA VAL A 36 -9.91 1.64 -8.09
C VAL A 36 -9.79 0.44 -7.14
N LEU A 37 -9.50 -0.76 -7.66
CA LEU A 37 -9.25 -1.96 -6.86
C LEU A 37 -8.03 -1.81 -5.95
N ILE A 38 -6.92 -1.25 -6.46
CA ILE A 38 -5.73 -0.97 -5.65
C ILE A 38 -6.06 0.02 -4.55
N SER A 39 -6.72 1.13 -4.88
CA SER A 39 -7.06 2.18 -3.91
C SER A 39 -7.99 1.66 -2.81
N SER A 40 -8.99 0.86 -3.16
CA SER A 40 -9.90 0.23 -2.17
C SER A 40 -9.18 -0.77 -1.27
N GLY A 41 -8.28 -1.60 -1.81
CA GLY A 41 -7.49 -2.53 -1.00
C GLY A 41 -6.53 -1.82 -0.04
N ILE A 42 -5.87 -0.75 -0.49
CA ILE A 42 -5.01 0.10 0.35
C ILE A 42 -5.83 0.74 1.48
N PHE A 43 -7.02 1.25 1.16
CA PHE A 43 -7.93 1.83 2.15
C PHE A 43 -8.28 0.82 3.25
N LEU A 44 -8.61 -0.42 2.89
CA LEU A 44 -8.91 -1.48 3.86
C LEU A 44 -7.70 -1.83 4.73
N MET A 45 -6.50 -1.97 4.14
CA MET A 45 -5.27 -2.25 4.90
C MET A 45 -4.94 -1.12 5.88
N CYS A 46 -4.98 0.13 5.42
CA CYS A 46 -4.74 1.30 6.27
C CYS A 46 -5.78 1.37 7.40
N SER A 47 -7.06 1.14 7.09
CA SER A 47 -8.15 1.12 8.07
C SER A 47 -7.91 0.07 9.14
N ALA A 48 -7.53 -1.15 8.76
CA ALA A 48 -7.25 -2.23 9.70
C ALA A 48 -6.10 -1.90 10.65
N VAL A 49 -4.99 -1.35 10.13
CA VAL A 49 -3.83 -0.96 10.95
C VAL A 49 -4.17 0.20 11.89
N PHE A 50 -4.82 1.25 11.39
CA PHE A 50 -5.21 2.39 12.21
C PHE A 50 -6.24 2.00 13.28
N TYR A 51 -7.20 1.13 12.94
CA TYR A 51 -8.18 0.61 13.89
C TYR A 51 -7.51 -0.17 15.03
N ARG A 52 -6.57 -1.07 14.70
CA ARG A 52 -5.78 -1.81 15.69
C ARG A 52 -5.00 -0.89 16.62
N ILE A 53 -4.36 0.15 16.08
CA ILE A 53 -3.58 1.12 16.86
C ILE A 53 -4.49 2.00 17.73
N HIS A 54 -5.67 2.37 17.23
CA HIS A 54 -6.65 3.15 17.98
C HIS A 54 -7.20 2.40 19.19
N ILE A 55 -7.45 1.09 19.08
CA ILE A 55 -7.98 0.26 20.19
C ILE A 55 -6.89 -0.08 21.21
N HIS A 56 -5.62 -0.19 20.80
CA HIS A 56 -4.51 -0.55 21.68
C HIS A 56 -3.40 0.53 21.70
N PRO A 57 -3.72 1.76 22.14
CA PRO A 57 -2.84 2.91 21.95
C PRO A 57 -1.61 2.94 22.89
N GLY A 58 -1.52 2.02 23.86
CA GLY A 58 -0.45 1.97 24.87
C GLY A 58 0.62 0.87 24.66
N ILE A 59 0.48 -0.01 23.67
CA ILE A 59 1.29 -1.25 23.57
C ILE A 59 2.39 -1.19 22.49
N LEU A 60 2.38 -0.19 21.60
CA LEU A 60 3.39 -0.12 20.54
C LEU A 60 4.63 0.64 20.97
N GLY A 61 5.64 -0.10 21.44
CA GLY A 61 7.01 0.38 21.51
C GLY A 61 7.51 0.84 20.13
N LYS A 62 8.52 1.74 20.10
CA LYS A 62 9.05 2.36 18.87
C LYS A 62 9.39 1.34 17.77
N TRP A 63 9.98 0.20 18.15
CA TRP A 63 10.31 -0.90 17.24
C TRP A 63 9.09 -1.58 16.63
N LYS A 64 8.04 -1.79 17.43
CA LYS A 64 6.79 -2.38 16.97
C LYS A 64 6.08 -1.44 15.99
N LEU A 65 6.11 -0.14 16.28
CA LEU A 65 5.57 0.89 15.39
C LEU A 65 6.31 0.94 14.04
N ALA A 66 7.65 0.91 14.07
CA ALA A 66 8.48 0.84 12.87
C ALA A 66 8.19 -0.42 12.04
N GLY A 67 8.10 -1.58 12.70
CA GLY A 67 7.73 -2.84 12.04
C GLY A 67 6.34 -2.78 11.41
N THR A 68 5.37 -2.14 12.07
CA THR A 68 4.01 -2.00 11.53
C THR A 68 3.98 -1.06 10.32
N ALA A 69 4.73 0.05 10.36
CA ALA A 69 4.87 0.97 9.24
C ALA A 69 5.53 0.32 8.02
N ILE A 70 6.64 -0.41 8.25
CA ILE A 70 7.33 -1.18 7.20
C ILE A 70 6.40 -2.25 6.62
N GLY A 71 5.75 -3.04 7.48
CA GLY A 71 4.84 -4.10 7.07
C GLY A 71 3.64 -3.58 6.26
N LEU A 72 3.04 -2.46 6.68
CA LEU A 72 1.95 -1.82 5.94
C LEU A 72 2.42 -1.37 4.55
N SER A 73 3.57 -0.72 4.48
CA SER A 73 4.13 -0.20 3.22
C SER A 73 4.44 -1.34 2.24
N LEU A 74 5.11 -2.38 2.72
CA LEU A 74 5.39 -3.58 1.93
C LEU A 74 4.11 -4.24 1.44
N SER A 75 3.09 -4.36 2.30
CA SER A 75 1.82 -5.00 1.95
C SER A 75 1.04 -4.20 0.89
N VAL A 76 1.03 -2.88 1.02
CA VAL A 76 0.43 -1.96 0.03
C VAL A 76 1.10 -2.10 -1.33
N LEU A 77 2.44 -2.11 -1.35
CA LEU A 77 3.21 -2.25 -2.58
C LEU A 77 3.06 -3.63 -3.20
N LEU A 78 3.03 -4.68 -2.39
CA LEU A 78 2.85 -6.05 -2.86
C LEU A 78 1.47 -6.25 -3.46
N LEU A 79 0.42 -5.69 -2.85
CA LEU A 79 -0.93 -5.63 -3.41
C LEU A 79 -0.94 -4.90 -4.77
N ALA A 80 -0.34 -3.71 -4.82
CA ALA A 80 -0.26 -2.94 -6.06
C ALA A 80 0.47 -3.73 -7.15
N CYS A 81 1.61 -4.35 -6.85
CA CYS A 81 2.37 -5.16 -7.80
C CYS A 81 1.59 -6.38 -8.31
N ILE A 82 0.87 -7.10 -7.44
CA ILE A 82 0.02 -8.23 -7.85
C ILE A 82 -1.05 -7.77 -8.82
N LEU A 83 -1.78 -6.70 -8.47
CA LEU A 83 -2.87 -6.19 -9.31
C LEU A 83 -2.34 -5.61 -10.62
N THR A 84 -1.17 -4.96 -10.61
CA THR A 84 -0.48 -4.51 -11.83
C THR A 84 -0.15 -5.70 -12.73
N SER A 85 0.46 -6.74 -12.17
CA SER A 85 0.86 -7.93 -12.92
C SER A 85 -0.33 -8.67 -13.54
N ILE A 86 -1.47 -8.70 -12.85
CA ILE A 86 -2.72 -9.27 -13.38
C ILE A 86 -3.24 -8.38 -14.52
N ALA A 87 -3.27 -7.07 -14.29
CA ALA A 87 -3.83 -6.11 -15.23
C ALA A 87 -3.11 -6.09 -16.58
N THR A 88 -1.78 -6.09 -16.56
CA THR A 88 -0.96 -6.09 -17.78
C THR A 88 -1.08 -7.39 -18.58
N ARG A 89 -1.43 -8.51 -17.92
CA ARG A 89 -1.52 -9.83 -18.55
C ARG A 89 -2.92 -10.16 -19.08
N MET A 90 -3.97 -9.71 -18.40
CA MET A 90 -5.37 -9.85 -18.86
C MET A 90 -5.61 -9.14 -20.20
N ALA A 91 -4.79 -8.14 -20.55
CA ALA A 91 -4.85 -7.44 -21.82
C ALA A 91 -4.33 -8.26 -23.02
N THR A 92 -3.49 -9.28 -22.79
CA THR A 92 -2.77 -9.99 -23.86
C THR A 92 -2.98 -11.50 -23.89
N ASP A 93 -3.29 -12.14 -22.74
CA ASP A 93 -3.39 -13.60 -22.62
C ASP A 93 -4.66 -14.04 -21.85
N GLY A 94 -5.22 -15.19 -22.21
CA GLY A 94 -6.24 -15.86 -21.39
C GLY A 94 -5.71 -16.25 -20.00
N ILE A 95 -6.58 -16.23 -18.98
CA ILE A 95 -6.27 -16.38 -17.53
C ILE A 95 -5.26 -17.50 -17.22
N ILE A 96 -5.32 -18.62 -17.93
CA ILE A 96 -4.50 -19.82 -17.69
C ILE A 96 -3.07 -19.68 -18.26
N ILE A 97 -2.91 -19.03 -19.41
CA ILE A 97 -1.60 -18.85 -20.09
C ILE A 97 -0.83 -17.68 -19.44
N ALA A 98 -1.55 -16.66 -18.98
CA ALA A 98 -1.03 -15.55 -18.19
C ALA A 98 -0.35 -16.02 -16.87
N GLY A 99 -0.92 -17.04 -16.23
CA GLY A 99 -0.35 -17.68 -15.04
C GLY A 99 0.99 -18.38 -15.29
N LEU A 100 1.13 -19.04 -16.45
CA LEU A 100 2.22 -19.99 -16.71
C LEU A 100 3.46 -19.35 -17.36
N LYS A 101 3.31 -18.28 -18.15
CA LYS A 101 4.38 -17.74 -19.02
C LYS A 101 4.96 -16.38 -18.63
N GLY A 102 4.58 -15.79 -17.50
CA GLY A 102 5.37 -14.71 -16.94
C GLY A 102 4.64 -13.67 -16.11
N ILE A 103 3.85 -14.13 -15.15
CA ILE A 103 3.57 -13.37 -13.94
C ILE A 103 4.87 -13.15 -13.15
N ILE A 104 5.77 -14.14 -13.09
CA ILE A 104 6.97 -14.06 -12.25
C ILE A 104 7.96 -12.97 -12.72
N PRO A 105 8.37 -12.86 -13.99
CA PRO A 105 9.29 -11.80 -14.43
C PRO A 105 8.68 -10.40 -14.31
N LEU A 106 7.37 -10.27 -14.57
CA LEU A 106 6.64 -9.01 -14.51
C LEU A 106 6.42 -8.55 -13.06
N PHE A 107 6.19 -9.50 -12.16
CA PHE A 107 6.17 -9.28 -10.72
C PHE A 107 7.55 -8.88 -10.18
N VAL A 108 8.62 -9.54 -10.62
CA VAL A 108 10.00 -9.16 -10.25
C VAL A 108 10.32 -7.75 -10.76
N PHE A 109 9.97 -7.44 -12.01
CA PHE A 109 10.14 -6.11 -12.57
C PHE A 109 9.34 -5.06 -11.78
N ALA A 110 8.07 -5.32 -11.48
CA ALA A 110 7.23 -4.44 -10.69
C ALA A 110 7.81 -4.20 -9.28
N ILE A 111 8.30 -5.23 -8.60
CA ILE A 111 8.94 -5.08 -7.28
C ILE A 111 10.20 -4.20 -7.37
N VAL A 112 11.04 -4.41 -8.37
CA VAL A 112 12.29 -3.64 -8.54
C VAL A 112 11.96 -2.15 -8.78
N PHE A 113 11.01 -1.85 -9.66
CA PHE A 113 10.57 -0.47 -9.93
C PHE A 113 9.78 0.15 -8.77
N ALA A 114 9.06 -0.66 -8.01
CA ALA A 114 8.33 -0.23 -6.82
C ALA A 114 9.25 -0.04 -5.60
N SER A 115 10.48 -0.57 -5.63
CA SER A 115 11.42 -0.51 -4.52
C SER A 115 11.82 0.92 -4.06
N PRO A 116 12.11 1.92 -4.91
CA PRO A 116 12.36 3.27 -4.42
C PRO A 116 11.17 3.88 -3.66
N PHE A 117 9.94 3.44 -3.98
CA PHE A 117 8.72 3.95 -3.36
C PHE A 117 8.43 3.34 -1.97
N TRP A 118 8.94 2.14 -1.68
CA TRP A 118 8.67 1.47 -0.39
C TRP A 118 9.29 2.19 0.80
N VAL A 119 10.51 2.71 0.63
CA VAL A 119 11.21 3.45 1.70
C VAL A 119 10.48 4.74 2.02
N ILE A 120 10.05 5.49 1.00
CA ILE A 120 9.33 6.75 1.17
C ILE A 120 7.98 6.49 1.85
N SER A 121 7.23 5.49 1.39
CA SER A 121 5.96 5.06 2.00
C SER A 121 6.16 4.65 3.47
N ALA A 122 7.21 3.89 3.78
CA ALA A 122 7.51 3.45 5.14
C ALA A 122 7.84 4.61 6.10
N VAL A 123 8.62 5.59 5.65
CA VAL A 123 8.91 6.79 6.45
C VAL A 123 7.64 7.59 6.71
N PHE A 124 6.82 7.83 5.69
CA PHE A 124 5.54 8.54 5.86
C PHE A 124 4.57 7.80 6.78
N ASN A 125 4.44 6.49 6.62
CA ASN A 125 3.61 5.65 7.48
C ASN A 125 4.09 5.69 8.93
N PHE A 126 5.41 5.63 9.16
CA PHE A 126 5.97 5.74 10.49
C PHE A 126 5.66 7.10 11.14
N VAL A 127 5.80 8.19 10.39
CA VAL A 127 5.47 9.54 10.86
C VAL A 127 3.98 9.63 11.22
N CYS A 128 3.09 9.18 10.33
CA CYS A 128 1.65 9.22 10.56
C CYS A 128 1.27 8.42 11.80
N LEU A 129 1.75 7.18 11.92
CA LEU A 129 1.46 6.31 13.06
C LEU A 129 2.06 6.84 14.37
N ARG A 130 3.22 7.52 14.33
CA ARG A 130 3.84 8.11 15.53
C ARG A 130 3.03 9.28 16.08
N PHE A 131 2.35 10.02 15.21
CA PHE A 131 1.48 11.13 15.61
C PHE A 131 0.08 10.68 16.04
N VAL A 132 -0.29 9.42 15.80
CA VAL A 132 -1.44 8.78 16.45
C VAL A 132 -1.05 8.48 17.91
N LYS A 133 -1.04 9.52 18.75
CA LYS A 133 -0.98 9.35 20.20
C LYS A 133 -2.38 9.48 20.79
N PRO A 134 -2.77 8.64 21.77
CA PRO A 134 -3.85 9.04 22.66
C PRO A 134 -3.39 10.30 23.39
N LYS A 135 -4.28 11.30 23.54
CA LYS A 135 -4.15 12.23 24.66
C LYS A 135 -4.20 11.35 25.92
N ILE A 136 -3.05 11.07 26.51
CA ILE A 136 -2.99 10.64 27.90
C ILE A 136 -3.34 11.92 28.66
N ASN A 137 -4.60 12.00 29.08
CA ASN A 137 -5.07 13.03 30.00
C ASN A 137 -4.74 12.56 31.41
#